data_AF-A0A8T3ZPG5-F1
#
_entry.id   AF-A0A8T3ZPG5-F1
#
_cell.length_a   1.000
_cell.length_b   1.000
_cell.length_c   1.000
_cell.angle_alpha   90.00
_cell.angle_beta   90.00
_cell.angle_gamma   90.00
#
_symmetry.space_group_name_H-M   'P 1'
#
loop_
_entity.id
_entity.type
_entity.pdbx_description
1 polymer ?
#
loop_
_entity_poly.entity_id
_entity_poly.type
_entity_poly.pdbx_seq_one_letter_code
_entity_poly.pdbx_strand_id
1 'polypeptide(L)'
;MMDIGALFCTAKNPKCSDCPLQQFCASKNNAERHEATRQKKKGVPFKESDRIVRGTILKLLTRQDNQDKNEIYEQLLRQNIKREKEKFEEILAQLEKDGLVRKQNNLLSLP
;
A
#
# COMPACT_ATOMS: atom_id res chain seq x y z
N MET A 1 19.24 -9.56 9.43
CA MET A 1 20.04 -10.18 8.35
C MET A 1 19.26 -11.36 7.84
N MET A 2 18.78 -11.36 6.59
CA MET A 2 18.13 -12.49 5.90
C MET A 2 17.65 -12.01 4.52
N ASP A 3 18.42 -12.24 3.44
CA ASP A 3 17.86 -12.12 2.09
C ASP A 3 18.70 -12.82 1.00
N ILE A 4 18.79 -14.16 1.08
CA ILE A 4 19.37 -15.00 0.01
C ILE A 4 18.53 -14.84 -1.28
N GLY A 5 17.21 -14.69 -1.13
CA GLY A 5 16.28 -14.48 -2.25
C GLY A 5 16.61 -13.21 -3.02
N ALA A 6 16.80 -12.06 -2.34
CA ALA A 6 17.18 -10.83 -3.02
C ALA A 6 18.55 -10.89 -3.71
N LEU A 7 19.49 -11.68 -3.16
CA LEU A 7 20.85 -11.79 -3.70
C LEU A 7 20.92 -12.64 -4.98
N PHE A 8 20.16 -13.74 -5.04
CA PHE A 8 20.25 -14.70 -6.14
C PHE A 8 18.98 -14.76 -7.00
N CYS A 9 17.80 -14.63 -6.43
CA CYS A 9 16.51 -14.81 -7.11
C CYS A 9 15.92 -13.47 -7.60
N THR A 10 16.67 -12.73 -8.44
CA THR A 10 16.19 -11.46 -8.99
C THR A 10 15.16 -11.67 -10.11
N ALA A 11 14.20 -10.77 -10.23
CA ALA A 11 13.08 -10.91 -11.16
C ALA A 11 13.46 -10.85 -12.66
N LYS A 12 14.62 -10.28 -13.01
CA LYS A 12 15.04 -10.15 -14.42
C LYS A 12 16.16 -11.11 -14.79
N ASN A 13 17.10 -11.34 -13.88
CA ASN A 13 18.27 -12.16 -14.15
C ASN A 13 18.65 -12.93 -12.87
N PRO A 14 17.93 -14.00 -12.54
CA PRO A 14 18.23 -14.79 -11.36
C PRO A 14 19.58 -15.50 -11.54
N LYS A 15 20.45 -15.40 -10.55
CA LYS A 15 21.76 -16.07 -10.50
C LYS A 15 21.61 -17.51 -10.03
N CYS A 16 20.80 -18.30 -10.74
CA CYS A 16 20.51 -19.69 -10.40
C CYS A 16 21.77 -20.56 -10.35
N SER A 17 22.80 -20.25 -11.14
CA SER A 17 24.09 -20.96 -11.15
C SER A 17 24.89 -20.78 -9.85
N ASP A 18 24.79 -19.60 -9.23
CA ASP A 18 25.53 -19.27 -8.01
C ASP A 18 24.68 -19.47 -6.74
N CYS A 19 23.41 -19.86 -6.91
CA CYS A 19 22.46 -19.99 -5.80
C CYS A 19 22.76 -21.26 -4.99
N PRO A 20 22.97 -21.16 -3.67
CA PRO A 20 23.26 -22.33 -2.83
C PRO A 20 22.10 -23.33 -2.76
N LEU A 21 20.89 -22.90 -3.11
CA LEU A 21 19.67 -23.71 -3.10
C LEU A 21 19.35 -24.34 -4.47
N GLN A 22 20.23 -24.19 -5.47
CA GLN A 22 19.95 -24.61 -6.85
C GLN A 22 19.47 -26.07 -6.97
N GLN A 23 20.10 -26.98 -6.23
CA GLN A 23 19.79 -28.43 -6.27
C GLN A 23 18.42 -28.79 -5.69
N PHE A 24 17.86 -27.93 -4.81
CA PHE A 24 16.56 -28.13 -4.16
C PHE A 24 15.47 -27.17 -4.68
N CYS A 25 15.83 -26.24 -5.58
CA CYS A 25 14.95 -25.18 -6.04
C CYS A 25 14.04 -25.67 -7.19
N ALA A 26 12.79 -25.99 -6.87
CA ALA A 26 11.78 -26.36 -7.87
C ALA A 26 11.54 -25.28 -8.94
N SER A 27 11.81 -24.01 -8.64
CA SER A 27 11.64 -22.90 -9.59
C SER A 27 12.76 -22.78 -10.61
N LYS A 28 13.94 -23.42 -10.41
CA LYS A 28 15.11 -23.31 -11.29
C LYS A 28 14.75 -23.59 -12.76
N ASN A 29 13.92 -24.60 -13.00
CA ASN A 29 13.56 -25.08 -14.33
C ASN A 29 12.23 -24.51 -14.85
N ASN A 30 11.62 -23.56 -14.13
CA ASN A 30 10.37 -22.94 -14.53
C ASN A 30 10.64 -21.57 -15.16
N ALA A 31 10.83 -21.55 -16.48
CA ALA A 31 11.13 -20.33 -17.24
C ALA A 31 10.02 -19.27 -17.12
N GLU A 32 8.75 -19.68 -17.08
CA GLU A 32 7.60 -18.77 -16.95
C GLU A 32 7.62 -17.97 -15.64
N ARG A 33 8.17 -18.54 -14.56
CA ARG A 33 8.35 -17.82 -13.28
C ARG A 33 9.42 -16.73 -13.34
N HIS A 34 10.39 -16.84 -14.25
CA HIS A 34 11.46 -15.87 -14.43
C HIS A 34 11.13 -14.79 -15.46
N GLU A 35 10.13 -15.03 -16.32
CA GLU A 35 9.66 -14.09 -17.34
C GLU A 35 8.50 -13.21 -16.87
N ALA A 36 8.35 -12.99 -15.56
CA ALA A 36 7.34 -12.09 -15.01
C ALA A 36 7.63 -10.64 -15.42
N THR A 37 7.33 -10.31 -16.67
CA THR A 37 7.17 -8.97 -17.19
C THR A 37 5.93 -8.42 -16.50
N ARG A 38 6.13 -7.88 -15.29
CA ARG A 38 5.15 -6.96 -14.73
C ARG A 38 5.02 -5.84 -15.75
N GLN A 39 3.97 -5.91 -16.56
CA GLN A 39 3.50 -4.76 -17.31
C GLN A 39 3.45 -3.63 -16.30
N LYS A 40 4.18 -2.54 -16.57
CA LYS A 40 4.04 -1.31 -15.78
C LYS A 40 2.59 -0.90 -15.97
N LYS A 41 1.70 -1.35 -15.08
CA LYS A 41 0.35 -0.81 -14.97
C LYS A 41 0.54 0.70 -14.91
N LYS A 42 -0.16 1.45 -15.76
CA LYS A 42 -0.22 2.91 -15.64
C LYS A 42 -0.60 3.19 -14.19
N GLY A 43 0.38 3.64 -13.41
CA GLY A 43 0.17 3.90 -12.01
C GLY A 43 -0.85 5.01 -11.91
N VAL A 44 -1.85 4.82 -11.05
CA VAL A 44 -2.63 5.94 -10.55
C VAL A 44 -1.61 7.00 -10.08
N PRO A 45 -1.77 8.29 -10.43
CA PRO A 45 -0.90 9.34 -9.94
C PRO A 45 -0.62 9.13 -8.45
N PHE A 46 0.65 9.13 -8.04
CA PHE A 46 1.05 8.72 -6.69
C PHE A 46 0.21 9.39 -5.58
N LYS A 47 -0.15 10.66 -5.79
CA LYS A 47 -0.98 11.47 -4.90
C LYS A 47 -2.43 10.99 -4.73
N GLU A 48 -2.93 10.14 -5.62
CA GLU A 48 -4.30 9.62 -5.63
C GLU A 48 -4.37 8.14 -5.20
N SER A 49 -3.25 7.54 -4.78
CA SER A 49 -3.24 6.15 -4.30
C SER A 49 -3.91 6.01 -2.93
N ASP A 50 -4.63 4.91 -2.70
CA ASP A 50 -5.25 4.57 -1.42
C ASP A 50 -4.23 4.60 -0.27
N ARG A 51 -2.98 4.20 -0.54
CA ARG A 51 -1.90 4.25 0.45
C ARG A 51 -1.61 5.67 0.93
N ILE A 52 -1.66 6.65 0.02
CA ILE A 52 -1.44 8.05 0.37
C ILE A 52 -2.64 8.61 1.12
N VAL A 53 -3.86 8.34 0.66
CA VAL A 53 -5.08 8.80 1.34
C VAL A 53 -5.13 8.28 2.78
N ARG A 54 -4.92 6.97 3.00
CA ARG A 54 -4.85 6.36 4.33
C ARG A 54 -3.79 7.02 5.22
N GLY A 55 -2.57 7.15 4.71
CA GLY A 55 -1.46 7.75 5.45
C GLY A 55 -1.72 9.21 5.82
N THR A 56 -2.35 9.98 4.93
CA THR A 56 -2.72 11.37 5.20
C THR A 56 -3.82 11.46 6.25
N ILE A 57 -4.87 10.63 6.19
CA ILE A 57 -5.93 10.58 7.22
C ILE A 57 -5.30 10.35 8.60
N LEU A 58 -4.47 9.31 8.74
CA LEU A 58 -3.80 8.99 10.00
C LEU A 58 -2.90 10.14 10.47
N LYS A 59 -2.17 10.78 9.55
CA LYS A 59 -1.31 11.93 9.86
C LYS A 59 -2.11 13.15 10.34
N LEU A 60 -3.30 13.38 9.80
CA LEU A 60 -4.19 14.45 10.24
C LEU A 60 -4.71 14.16 11.65
N LEU A 61 -5.25 12.95 11.88
CA LEU A 61 -5.72 12.50 13.21
C LEU A 61 -4.61 12.49 14.27
N THR A 62 -3.36 12.20 13.89
CA THR A 62 -2.20 12.27 14.80
C THR A 62 -1.89 13.71 15.25
N ARG A 63 -2.19 14.70 14.41
CA ARG A 63 -1.96 16.12 14.73
C ARG A 63 -3.12 16.71 15.52
N GLN A 64 -4.33 16.31 15.19
CA GLN A 64 -5.55 16.74 15.84
C GLN A 64 -6.51 15.56 15.84
N ASP A 65 -6.73 14.99 17.02
CA ASP A 65 -7.65 13.86 17.18
C ASP A 65 -9.10 14.34 17.27
N ASN A 66 -10.05 13.42 17.17
CA ASN A 66 -11.50 13.70 17.27
C ASN A 66 -11.99 14.74 16.25
N GLN A 67 -11.66 14.55 14.97
CA GLN A 67 -12.06 15.45 13.88
C GLN A 67 -13.29 14.95 13.13
N ASP A 68 -14.04 15.88 12.55
CA ASP A 68 -15.16 15.53 11.66
C ASP A 68 -14.64 14.93 10.36
N LYS A 69 -15.28 13.85 9.87
CA LYS A 69 -14.88 13.18 8.64
C LYS A 69 -14.95 14.08 7.40
N ASN A 70 -15.89 15.03 7.37
CA ASN A 70 -16.00 15.99 6.28
C ASN A 70 -14.85 17.00 6.35
N GLU A 71 -14.41 17.38 7.55
CA GLU A 71 -13.25 18.26 7.72
C GLU A 71 -11.97 17.59 7.21
N ILE A 72 -11.77 16.31 7.54
CA ILE A 72 -10.65 15.53 7.01
C ILE A 72 -10.71 15.44 5.48
N TYR A 73 -11.90 15.23 4.91
CA TYR A 73 -12.10 15.20 3.46
C TYR A 73 -11.74 16.54 2.80
N GLU A 74 -12.18 17.66 3.35
CA GLU A 74 -11.81 19.00 2.87
C GLU A 74 -10.30 19.25 2.98
N GLN A 75 -9.67 18.81 4.07
CA GLN A 75 -8.22 18.92 4.25
C GLN A 75 -7.43 18.08 3.23
N LEU A 76 -7.94 16.91 2.82
CA LEU A 76 -7.37 16.12 1.73
C LEU A 76 -7.43 16.88 0.40
N LEU A 77 -8.58 17.47 0.08
CA LEU A 77 -8.77 18.28 -1.13
C LEU A 77 -7.82 19.49 -1.15
N ARG A 78 -7.63 20.18 -0.02
CA ARG A 78 -6.66 21.28 0.13
C ARG A 78 -5.21 20.86 -0.12
N GLN A 79 -4.87 19.61 0.19
CA GLN A 79 -3.54 19.04 -0.09
C GLN A 79 -3.39 18.54 -1.53
N ASN A 80 -4.36 18.84 -2.40
CA ASN A 80 -4.40 18.43 -3.81
C ASN A 80 -4.43 16.89 -3.96
N ILE A 81 -5.05 16.21 -3.00
CA ILE A 81 -5.34 14.78 -3.03
C ILE A 81 -6.81 14.64 -3.48
N LYS A 82 -7.00 14.35 -4.76
CA LYS A 82 -8.35 14.17 -5.33
C LYS A 82 -8.79 12.73 -5.12
N ARG A 83 -9.96 12.55 -4.50
CA ARG A 83 -10.59 11.24 -4.34
C ARG A 83 -12.10 11.37 -4.41
N GLU A 84 -12.74 10.40 -5.04
CA GLU A 84 -14.21 10.29 -5.03
C GLU A 84 -14.69 10.05 -3.60
N LYS A 85 -15.83 10.66 -3.24
CA LYS A 85 -16.38 10.58 -1.88
C LYS A 85 -16.72 9.15 -1.47
N GLU A 86 -17.20 8.33 -2.41
CA GLU A 86 -17.47 6.91 -2.22
C GLU A 86 -16.21 6.14 -1.81
N LYS A 87 -15.12 6.32 -2.57
CA LYS A 87 -13.82 5.69 -2.26
C LYS A 87 -13.23 6.18 -0.93
N PHE A 88 -13.46 7.44 -0.56
CA PHE A 88 -13.04 7.94 0.74
C PHE A 88 -13.76 7.21 1.89
N GLU A 89 -15.07 7.00 1.78
CA GLU A 89 -15.83 6.23 2.79
C GLU A 89 -15.39 4.75 2.83
N GLU A 90 -15.11 4.13 1.68
CA GLU A 90 -14.54 2.77 1.62
C GLU A 90 -13.20 2.68 2.37
N ILE A 91 -12.31 3.66 2.16
CA ILE A 91 -11.02 3.73 2.85
C ILE A 91 -11.20 3.91 4.36
N LEU A 92 -12.14 4.74 4.80
CA LEU A 92 -12.45 4.90 6.22
C LEU A 92 -12.96 3.60 6.83
N ALA A 93 -13.84 2.88 6.13
CA ALA A 93 -14.34 1.58 6.59
C ALA A 93 -13.22 0.53 6.70
N GLN A 94 -12.25 0.55 5.79
CA GLN A 94 -11.06 -0.30 5.89
C GLN A 94 -10.17 0.08 7.08
N LEU A 95 -9.92 1.37 7.29
CA LEU A 95 -9.13 1.85 8.44
C LEU A 95 -9.76 1.48 9.78
N GLU A 96 -11.09 1.55 9.87
CA GLU A 96 -11.85 1.11 11.05
C GLU A 96 -11.74 -0.41 11.25
N LYS A 97 -11.92 -1.19 10.17
CA LYS A 97 -11.76 -2.65 10.20
C LYS A 97 -10.35 -3.10 10.60
N ASP A 98 -9.33 -2.35 10.17
CA ASP A 98 -7.93 -2.58 10.54
C ASP A 98 -7.63 -2.17 11.99
N GLY A 99 -8.58 -1.54 12.69
CA GLY A 99 -8.40 -1.06 14.06
C GLY A 99 -7.49 0.17 14.17
N LEU A 100 -7.31 0.93 13.08
CA LEU A 100 -6.42 2.09 13.01
C LEU A 100 -7.13 3.41 13.31
N VAL A 101 -8.46 3.44 13.23
CA VAL A 101 -9.32 4.60 13.48
C VAL A 101 -10.62 4.12 14.12
N ARG A 102 -11.20 4.88 15.05
CA ARG A 102 -12.57 4.73 15.53
C ARG A 102 -13.48 5.75 14.85
N LYS A 103 -14.64 5.30 14.39
CA LYS A 103 -15.67 6.17 13.81
C LYS A 103 -16.88 6.22 14.74
N GLN A 104 -17.19 7.40 15.27
CA GLN A 104 -18.42 7.64 16.04
C GLN A 104 -19.26 8.67 15.31
N ASN A 105 -20.31 8.21 14.63
CA ASN A 105 -21.15 9.03 13.75
C ASN A 105 -20.32 9.75 12.67
N ASN A 106 -20.04 11.03 12.88
CA ASN A 106 -19.28 11.89 11.99
C ASN A 106 -17.87 12.20 12.51
N LEU A 107 -17.56 11.84 13.75
CA LEU A 107 -16.23 11.98 14.33
C LEU A 107 -15.35 10.79 13.99
N LEU A 108 -14.11 11.08 13.65
CA LEU A 108 -13.02 10.13 13.49
C LEU A 108 -11.97 10.40 14.56
N SER A 109 -11.50 9.34 15.20
CA SER A 109 -10.44 9.42 16.18
C SER A 109 -9.47 8.24 16.07
N LEU A 110 -8.29 8.40 16.65
CA LEU A 110 -7.38 7.27 16.83
C LEU A 110 -7.97 6.27 17.85
N PRO A 111 -7.61 4.97 17.74
CA PRO A 111 -8.20 3.90 18.52
C PRO A 111 -7.90 3.94 20.03
#